data_AF-A0A2H9LWA8-F1
#
_entry.id   AF-A0A2H9LWA8-F1
#
_cell.length_a   1.000
_cell.length_b   1.000
_cell.length_c   1.000
_cell.angle_alpha   90.00
_cell.angle_beta   90.00
_cell.angle_gamma   90.00
#
_symmetry.space_group_name_H-M   'P 1'
#
loop_
_entity.id
_entity.type
_entity.pdbx_description
1 polymer ?
#
loop_
_entity_poly.entity_id
_entity_poly.type
_entity_poly.pdbx_seq_one_letter_code
_entity_poly.pdbx_strand_id
1 'polypeptide(L)'
;MDLKKRYISVNIIESLPAMADMRLNQELNYAGIERWQSWLGRRILLLLGIFSVALIFPFTALPLLAQSGMLGTDQLLLDIAKLSLPFKFAGGLGLAVVVSGIYISVLYFYVSIRKVNRNNAVDQILPDFLLMISANIRAGMTPFQAFKAAARPEFGPLEIEIKRVATRSLSTDSFTGALKLIETSIDSR
;
A
#
# COMPACT_ATOMS: atom_id res chain seq x y z
N MET A 1 -24.81 3.58 25.69
CA MET A 1 -23.40 4.02 25.79
C MET A 1 -22.60 3.33 24.67
N ASP A 2 -22.61 3.87 23.43
CA ASP A 2 -21.52 3.71 22.44
C ASP A 2 -21.78 4.35 21.05
N LEU A 3 -22.68 5.34 20.92
CA LEU A 3 -22.87 6.05 19.64
C LEU A 3 -21.75 7.05 19.31
N LYS A 4 -20.90 7.41 20.29
CA LYS A 4 -19.85 8.43 20.12
C LYS A 4 -18.59 7.89 19.42
N LYS A 5 -18.34 6.57 19.46
CA LYS A 5 -17.18 5.96 18.78
C LYS A 5 -17.33 5.92 17.26
N ARG A 6 -18.56 5.90 16.73
CA ARG A 6 -18.83 5.84 15.28
C ARG A 6 -18.61 7.16 14.56
N TYR A 7 -18.73 8.29 15.26
CA TYR A 7 -18.50 9.62 14.69
C TYR A 7 -17.02 10.01 14.64
N ILE A 8 -16.20 9.50 15.56
CA ILE A 8 -14.77 9.86 15.62
C ILE A 8 -13.98 9.19 14.49
N SER A 9 -14.41 8.01 14.02
CA SER A 9 -13.79 7.36 12.85
C SER A 9 -14.15 7.99 11.51
N VAL A 10 -15.19 8.84 11.44
CA VAL A 10 -15.63 9.50 10.20
C VAL A 10 -14.89 10.82 9.99
N ASN A 11 -14.65 11.59 11.06
CA ASN A 11 -14.01 12.91 10.94
C ASN A 11 -12.50 12.91 10.62
N ILE A 12 -11.79 11.78 10.74
CA ILE A 12 -10.38 11.68 10.29
C ILE A 12 -10.30 11.44 8.78
N ILE A 13 -11.38 10.96 8.16
CA ILE A 13 -11.45 10.66 6.73
C ILE A 13 -11.78 11.94 5.93
N GLU A 14 -12.41 12.94 6.55
CA GLU A 14 -12.89 14.16 5.89
C GLU A 14 -11.81 15.27 5.76
N SER A 15 -10.60 15.06 6.30
CA SER A 15 -9.50 16.03 6.21
C SER A 15 -8.52 15.80 5.05
N LEU A 16 -8.76 14.79 4.21
CA LEU A 16 -8.03 14.64 2.95
C LEU A 16 -8.71 15.50 1.89
N PRO A 17 -8.00 16.41 1.20
CA PRO A 17 -8.60 17.11 0.07
C PRO A 17 -9.07 16.05 -0.92
N ALA A 18 -10.30 16.14 -1.41
CA ALA A 18 -10.91 15.13 -2.28
C ALA A 18 -10.02 14.70 -3.49
N MET A 19 -9.08 15.56 -3.90
CA MET A 19 -8.04 15.25 -4.90
C MET A 19 -6.98 14.24 -4.44
N ALA A 20 -6.56 14.27 -3.17
CA ALA A 20 -5.60 13.32 -2.61
C ALA A 20 -6.22 11.91 -2.52
N ASP A 21 -7.48 11.80 -2.12
CA ASP A 21 -8.17 10.51 -2.05
C ASP A 21 -8.35 9.86 -3.43
N MET A 22 -8.69 10.65 -4.46
CA MET A 22 -8.78 10.14 -5.83
C MET A 22 -7.44 9.63 -6.34
N ARG A 23 -6.37 10.43 -6.23
CA ARG A 23 -5.02 10.04 -6.68
C ARG A 23 -4.49 8.84 -5.93
N LEU A 24 -4.66 8.82 -4.61
CA LEU A 24 -4.17 7.76 -3.76
C LEU A 24 -4.88 6.44 -4.07
N ASN A 25 -6.21 6.44 -4.16
CA ASN A 25 -6.96 5.25 -4.56
C ASN A 25 -6.55 4.74 -5.94
N GLN A 26 -6.28 5.64 -6.91
CA GLN A 26 -5.79 5.26 -8.23
C GLN A 26 -4.41 4.56 -8.14
N GLU A 27 -3.46 5.18 -7.45
CA GLU A 27 -2.11 4.68 -7.21
C GLU A 27 -2.09 3.31 -6.51
N LEU A 28 -3.08 3.03 -5.66
CA LEU A 28 -3.17 1.79 -4.90
C LEU A 28 -3.92 0.70 -5.64
N ASN A 29 -4.90 1.09 -6.46
CA ASN A 29 -5.50 0.19 -7.43
C ASN A 29 -4.46 -0.29 -8.43
N TYR A 30 -3.57 0.59 -8.91
CA TYR A 30 -2.39 0.20 -9.69
C TYR A 30 -1.48 -0.80 -8.94
N ALA A 31 -1.35 -0.66 -7.62
CA ALA A 31 -0.60 -1.60 -6.78
C ALA A 31 -1.35 -2.90 -6.44
N GLY A 32 -2.61 -3.06 -6.87
CA GLY A 32 -3.46 -4.21 -6.56
C GLY A 32 -3.96 -4.27 -5.12
N ILE A 33 -4.08 -3.11 -4.45
CA ILE A 33 -4.58 -2.99 -3.07
C ILE A 33 -6.01 -2.44 -3.12
N GLU A 34 -7.00 -3.32 -3.31
CA GLU A 34 -8.40 -2.93 -3.47
C GLU A 34 -9.03 -2.33 -2.21
N ARG A 35 -8.46 -2.59 -1.01
CA ARG A 35 -8.99 -2.13 0.28
C ARG A 35 -8.01 -1.22 1.01
N TRP A 36 -7.77 -0.03 0.44
CA TRP A 36 -6.85 0.98 0.98
C TRP A 36 -7.02 1.23 2.48
N GLN A 37 -8.25 1.43 2.94
CA GLN A 37 -8.56 1.75 4.34
C GLN A 37 -8.03 0.68 5.31
N SER A 38 -8.20 -0.59 4.96
CA SER A 38 -7.74 -1.72 5.80
C SER A 38 -6.23 -1.89 5.77
N TRP A 39 -5.62 -1.66 4.61
CA TRP A 39 -4.18 -1.76 4.42
C TRP A 39 -3.46 -0.61 5.14
N LEU A 40 -3.92 0.62 4.94
CA LEU A 40 -3.35 1.81 5.56
C LEU A 40 -3.58 1.81 7.07
N GLY A 41 -4.78 1.42 7.52
CA GLY A 41 -5.09 1.34 8.95
C GLY A 41 -4.13 0.43 9.71
N ARG A 42 -3.83 -0.77 9.17
CA ARG A 42 -2.83 -1.66 9.78
C ARG A 42 -1.43 -1.04 9.82
N ARG A 43 -1.03 -0.32 8.76
CA ARG A 43 0.30 0.31 8.68
C ARG A 43 0.44 1.53 9.59
N ILE A 44 -0.62 2.31 9.75
CA ILE A 44 -0.70 3.43 10.71
C ILE A 44 -0.65 2.91 12.14
N LEU A 45 -1.37 1.83 12.46
CA LEU A 45 -1.29 1.21 13.78
C LEU A 45 0.12 0.70 14.10
N LEU A 46 0.78 0.06 13.12
CA LEU A 46 2.18 -0.35 13.26
C LEU A 46 3.12 0.84 13.42
N LEU A 47 2.90 1.93 12.69
CA LEU A 47 3.67 3.18 12.83
C LEU A 47 3.55 3.75 14.22
N LEU A 48 2.32 3.86 14.74
CA LEU A 48 2.09 4.34 16.10
C LEU A 48 2.76 3.42 17.13
N GLY A 49 2.66 2.11 16.95
CA GLY A 49 3.36 1.14 17.80
C GLY A 49 4.88 1.32 17.79
N ILE A 50 5.49 1.40 16.61
CA ILE A 50 6.94 1.62 16.44
C ILE A 50 7.35 2.97 17.05
N PHE A 51 6.57 4.02 16.82
CA PHE A 51 6.81 5.35 17.37
C PHE A 51 6.78 5.33 18.90
N SER A 52 5.77 4.69 19.50
CA SER A 52 5.67 4.55 20.96
C SER A 52 6.84 3.74 21.54
N VAL A 53 7.22 2.62 20.91
CA VAL A 53 8.36 1.80 21.36
C VAL A 53 9.66 2.59 21.29
N ALA A 54 9.90 3.29 20.18
CA ALA A 54 11.08 4.12 19.98
C ALA A 54 11.18 5.27 20.98
N LEU A 55 10.04 5.87 21.34
CA LEU A 55 9.98 6.95 22.34
C LEU A 55 10.31 6.46 23.76
N ILE A 56 9.87 5.24 24.11
CA ILE A 56 10.06 4.63 25.43
C ILE A 56 11.46 4.02 25.57
N PHE A 57 12.11 3.66 24.45
CA PHE A 57 13.43 3.04 24.39
C PHE A 57 14.51 3.72 25.26
N PRO A 58 14.75 5.04 25.20
CA PRO A 58 15.79 5.70 26.01
C PRO A 58 15.51 5.71 27.52
N PHE A 59 14.24 5.53 27.93
CA PHE A 59 13.87 5.49 29.35
C PHE A 59 14.02 4.11 29.97
N THR A 60 13.86 3.06 29.16
CA THR A 60 13.72 1.68 29.66
C THR A 60 14.88 0.81 29.23
N ALA A 61 15.05 0.63 27.92
CA ALA A 61 16.04 -0.26 27.35
C ALA A 61 17.46 0.31 27.50
N LEU A 62 17.66 1.61 27.27
CA LEU A 62 19.00 2.21 27.29
C LEU A 62 19.71 2.11 28.66
N PRO A 63 19.07 2.44 29.81
CA PRO A 63 19.69 2.26 31.11
C PRO A 63 19.89 0.80 31.50
N LEU A 64 19.00 -0.10 31.06
CA LEU A 64 19.10 -1.54 31.29
C LEU A 64 20.28 -2.15 30.53
N LEU A 65 20.43 -1.79 29.25
CA LEU A 65 21.55 -2.16 28.40
C LEU A 65 22.88 -1.66 29.00
N ALA A 66 22.92 -0.41 29.47
CA ALA A 66 24.11 0.17 30.08
C ALA A 66 24.52 -0.53 31.39
N GLN A 67 23.56 -0.96 32.22
CA GLN A 67 23.82 -1.68 33.48
C GLN A 67 24.17 -3.16 33.25
N SER A 68 23.67 -3.77 32.19
CA SER A 68 23.88 -5.19 31.88
C SER A 68 25.31 -5.52 31.44
N GLY A 69 26.13 -4.53 31.08
CA GLY A 69 27.48 -4.74 30.54
C GLY A 69 27.52 -5.44 29.17
N MET A 70 26.37 -5.69 28.55
CA MET A 70 26.23 -6.51 27.34
C MET A 70 26.88 -5.91 26.09
N LEU A 71 26.99 -4.58 26.01
CA LEU A 71 27.58 -3.86 24.88
C LEU A 71 29.02 -3.39 25.16
N GLY A 72 29.66 -3.91 26.22
CA GLY A 72 30.86 -3.31 26.80
C GLY A 72 30.49 -2.16 27.72
N THR A 73 31.10 -2.08 28.90
CA THR A 73 30.91 -0.97 29.85
C THR A 73 31.64 0.27 29.35
N ASP A 74 31.18 0.83 28.23
CA ASP A 74 31.66 2.11 27.73
C ASP A 74 31.12 3.20 28.66
N GLN A 75 32.03 3.97 29.28
CA GLN A 75 31.68 5.11 30.14
C GLN A 75 30.68 6.05 29.45
N LEU A 76 30.77 6.17 28.12
CA LEU A 76 29.84 6.93 27.28
C LEU A 76 28.38 6.47 27.40
N LEU A 77 28.09 5.16 27.40
CA LEU A 77 26.72 4.65 27.52
C LEU A 77 26.12 4.93 28.89
N LEU A 78 26.93 4.82 29.94
CA LEU A 78 26.52 5.16 31.30
C LEU A 78 26.26 6.66 31.47
N ASP A 79 27.04 7.51 30.81
CA ASP A 79 26.86 8.97 30.84
C ASP A 79 25.58 9.38 30.08
N ILE A 80 25.30 8.77 28.93
CA ILE A 80 24.04 8.98 28.20
C ILE A 80 22.85 8.46 29.03
N ALA A 81 23.00 7.32 29.71
CA ALA A 81 21.96 6.77 30.58
C ALA A 81 21.70 7.62 31.84
N LYS A 82 22.68 8.40 32.32
CA LYS A 82 22.54 9.33 33.46
C LYS A 82 22.05 10.72 33.07
N LEU A 83 21.93 11.00 31.78
CA LEU A 83 21.46 12.28 31.26
C LEU A 83 20.11 12.68 31.87
N SER A 84 19.87 13.99 32.01
CA SER A 84 18.63 14.48 32.62
C SER A 84 17.40 14.12 31.76
N LEU A 85 16.24 14.01 32.43
CA LEU A 85 14.96 13.66 31.80
C LEU A 85 14.63 14.45 30.52
N PRO A 86 14.78 15.79 30.44
CA PRO A 86 14.44 16.53 29.23
C PRO A 86 15.29 16.13 28.03
N PHE A 87 16.58 15.89 28.22
CA PHE A 87 17.46 15.47 27.12
C PHE A 87 17.19 14.02 26.67
N LYS A 88 16.84 13.12 27.60
CA LYS A 88 16.39 11.75 27.25
C LYS A 88 15.12 11.76 26.41
N PHE A 89 14.17 12.62 26.77
CA PHE A 89 12.93 12.81 26.01
C PHE A 89 13.21 13.36 24.61
N ALA A 90 14.06 14.38 24.51
CA ALA A 90 14.46 14.95 23.21
C ALA A 90 15.17 13.92 22.32
N GLY A 91 16.10 13.13 22.87
CA GLY A 91 16.77 12.05 22.15
C GLY A 91 15.81 10.95 21.70
N GLY A 92 14.87 10.56 22.57
CA GLY A 92 13.82 9.60 22.25
C GLY A 92 12.89 10.04 21.13
N LEU A 93 12.46 11.31 21.15
CA LEU A 93 11.69 11.90 20.07
C LEU A 93 12.46 11.90 18.75
N GLY A 94 13.74 12.29 18.78
CA GLY A 94 14.60 12.25 17.59
C GLY A 94 14.69 10.84 17.01
N LEU A 95 14.95 9.84 17.85
CA LEU A 95 15.02 8.44 17.44
C LEU A 95 13.67 7.93 16.89
N ALA A 96 12.56 8.26 17.55
CA ALA A 96 11.22 7.89 17.09
C ALA A 96 10.86 8.48 15.72
N VAL A 97 11.20 9.74 15.47
CA VAL A 97 11.01 10.40 14.17
C VAL A 97 11.86 9.72 13.10
N VAL A 98 13.14 9.46 13.36
CA VAL A 98 14.05 8.82 12.40
C VAL A 98 13.55 7.41 12.04
N VAL A 99 13.25 6.57 13.01
CA VAL A 99 12.78 5.19 12.79
C VAL A 99 11.44 5.19 12.03
N SER A 100 10.53 6.10 12.37
CA SER A 100 9.24 6.22 11.68
C SER A 100 9.40 6.71 10.25
N GLY A 101 10.32 7.66 10.00
CA GLY A 101 10.66 8.15 8.67
C GLY A 101 11.28 7.06 7.78
N ILE A 102 12.15 6.22 8.34
CA ILE A 102 12.71 5.06 7.64
C ILE A 102 11.59 4.08 7.26
N TYR A 103 10.68 3.77 8.20
CA TYR A 103 9.57 2.86 7.94
C TYR A 103 8.66 3.38 6.80
N ILE A 104 8.30 4.67 6.81
CA ILE A 104 7.49 5.28 5.74
C ILE A 104 8.20 5.19 4.39
N SER A 105 9.51 5.48 4.37
CA SER A 105 10.32 5.41 3.15
C SER A 105 10.34 4.00 2.55
N VAL A 106 10.53 2.98 3.39
CA VAL A 106 10.51 1.56 2.98
C VAL A 106 9.14 1.17 2.43
N LEU A 107 8.05 1.61 3.06
CA LEU A 107 6.70 1.34 2.57
C LEU A 107 6.44 1.97 1.20
N TYR A 108 6.86 3.23 1.00
CA TYR A 108 6.71 3.91 -0.29
C TYR A 108 7.46 3.15 -1.39
N PHE A 109 8.70 2.76 -1.11
CA PHE A 109 9.53 2.00 -2.04
C PHE A 109 8.91 0.63 -2.39
N TYR A 110 8.41 -0.10 -1.38
CA TYR A 110 7.73 -1.37 -1.58
C TYR A 110 6.51 -1.24 -2.50
N VAL A 111 5.66 -0.22 -2.28
CA VAL A 111 4.49 0.03 -3.12
C VAL A 111 4.91 0.42 -4.54
N SER A 112 5.94 1.23 -4.71
CA SER A 112 6.47 1.62 -6.02
C SER A 112 6.96 0.42 -6.84
N ILE A 113 7.80 -0.43 -6.24
CA ILE A 113 8.29 -1.65 -6.91
C ILE A 113 7.12 -2.56 -7.33
N ARG A 114 6.13 -2.71 -6.46
CA ARG A 114 4.97 -3.57 -6.76
C ARG A 114 4.19 -3.09 -7.99
N LYS A 115 4.05 -1.77 -8.17
CA LYS A 115 3.41 -1.20 -9.38
C LYS A 115 4.23 -1.49 -10.62
N VAL A 116 5.53 -1.22 -10.58
CA VAL A 116 6.44 -1.45 -11.71
C VAL A 116 6.41 -2.93 -12.13
N ASN A 117 6.50 -3.85 -11.17
CA ASN A 117 6.47 -5.28 -11.45
C ASN A 117 5.13 -5.72 -12.05
N ARG A 118 4.00 -5.17 -11.57
CA ARG A 118 2.67 -5.47 -12.10
C ARG A 118 2.48 -4.92 -13.52
N ASN A 119 2.91 -3.70 -13.80
CA ASN A 119 2.85 -3.13 -15.15
C ASN A 119 3.74 -3.92 -16.12
N ASN A 120 4.99 -4.18 -15.76
CA ASN A 120 5.90 -4.97 -16.61
C ASN A 120 5.34 -6.36 -16.91
N ALA A 121 4.69 -7.00 -15.93
CA ALA A 121 4.04 -8.28 -16.13
C ALA A 121 2.87 -8.19 -17.13
N VAL A 122 2.11 -7.09 -17.12
CA VAL A 122 1.03 -6.84 -18.10
C VAL A 122 1.61 -6.54 -19.48
N ASP A 123 2.62 -5.70 -19.60
CA ASP A 123 3.18 -5.30 -20.89
C ASP A 123 3.76 -6.49 -21.66
N GLN A 124 4.34 -7.46 -20.96
CA GLN A 124 4.89 -8.68 -21.56
C GLN A 124 3.82 -9.60 -22.15
N ILE A 125 2.64 -9.66 -21.52
CA ILE A 125 1.56 -10.58 -21.90
C ILE A 125 0.46 -9.94 -22.75
N LEU A 126 0.43 -8.61 -22.83
CA LEU A 126 -0.59 -7.85 -23.55
C LEU A 126 -0.63 -8.20 -25.06
N PRO A 127 0.51 -8.34 -25.77
CA PRO A 127 0.48 -8.72 -27.19
C PRO A 127 -0.20 -10.08 -27.43
N ASP A 128 0.13 -11.08 -26.60
CA ASP A 128 -0.44 -12.43 -26.70
C ASP A 128 -1.94 -12.44 -26.40
N PHE A 129 -2.36 -11.66 -25.41
CA PHE A 129 -3.77 -11.46 -25.09
C PHE A 129 -4.55 -10.87 -26.29
N LEU A 130 -4.03 -9.81 -26.91
CA LEU A 130 -4.64 -9.18 -28.08
C LEU A 130 -4.67 -10.12 -29.29
N LEU A 131 -3.61 -10.92 -29.47
CA LEU A 131 -3.57 -11.93 -30.53
C LEU A 131 -4.68 -12.96 -30.35
N MET A 132 -4.89 -13.45 -29.12
CA MET A 132 -5.97 -14.41 -28.85
C MET A 132 -7.36 -13.81 -29.05
N ILE A 133 -7.59 -12.56 -28.65
CA ILE A 133 -8.85 -11.86 -28.96
C ILE A 133 -9.06 -11.80 -30.47
N SER A 134 -8.04 -11.39 -31.22
CA SER A 134 -8.13 -11.29 -32.68
C SER A 134 -8.44 -12.64 -33.34
N ALA A 135 -7.86 -13.73 -32.83
CA ALA A 135 -8.13 -15.08 -33.30
C ALA A 135 -9.58 -15.51 -33.03
N ASN A 136 -10.10 -15.23 -31.84
CA ASN A 136 -11.48 -15.52 -31.47
C ASN A 136 -12.49 -14.71 -32.29
N ILE A 137 -12.20 -13.43 -32.57
CA ILE A 137 -13.05 -12.60 -33.44
C ILE A 137 -13.04 -13.15 -34.87
N ARG A 138 -11.87 -13.53 -35.41
CA ARG A 138 -11.77 -14.16 -36.73
C ARG A 138 -12.53 -15.50 -36.80
N ALA A 139 -12.63 -16.21 -35.69
CA ALA A 139 -13.43 -17.44 -35.57
C ALA A 139 -14.94 -17.19 -35.47
N GLY A 140 -15.40 -15.94 -35.57
CA GLY A 140 -16.82 -15.57 -35.56
C GLY A 140 -17.38 -15.22 -34.19
N MET A 141 -16.56 -15.14 -33.13
CA MET A 141 -17.03 -14.67 -31.83
C MET A 141 -17.28 -13.15 -31.86
N THR A 142 -18.30 -12.70 -31.13
CA THR A 142 -18.50 -11.26 -30.90
C THR A 142 -17.33 -10.69 -30.07
N PRO A 143 -16.98 -9.38 -30.21
CA PRO A 143 -15.87 -8.79 -29.46
C PRO A 143 -15.95 -9.02 -27.95
N PHE A 144 -17.15 -8.94 -27.38
CA PHE A 144 -17.38 -9.23 -25.96
C PHE A 144 -17.09 -10.69 -25.59
N GLN A 145 -17.57 -11.65 -26.39
CA GLN A 145 -17.32 -13.07 -26.15
C GLN A 145 -15.85 -13.42 -26.36
N ALA A 146 -15.21 -12.88 -27.38
CA ALA A 146 -13.78 -13.05 -27.64
C ALA A 146 -12.92 -12.52 -26.49
N PHE A 147 -13.27 -11.34 -25.96
CA PHE A 147 -12.61 -10.73 -24.80
C PHE A 147 -12.77 -11.58 -23.54
N LYS A 148 -13.99 -12.02 -23.23
CA LYS A 148 -14.26 -12.90 -22.08
C LYS A 148 -13.56 -14.25 -22.21
N ALA A 149 -13.55 -14.85 -23.40
CA ALA A 149 -12.90 -16.13 -23.65
C ALA A 149 -11.36 -16.05 -23.59
N ALA A 150 -10.80 -14.87 -23.84
CA ALA A 150 -9.37 -14.62 -23.74
C ALA A 150 -8.89 -14.47 -22.28
N ALA A 151 -9.76 -14.45 -21.28
CA ALA A 151 -9.41 -14.31 -19.85
C ALA A 151 -8.79 -15.60 -19.25
N ARG A 152 -7.63 -16.02 -19.76
CA ARG A 152 -6.91 -17.20 -19.27
C ARG A 152 -6.10 -16.88 -18.01
N PRO A 153 -5.95 -17.84 -17.08
CA PRO A 153 -5.18 -17.65 -15.84
C PRO A 153 -3.68 -17.41 -16.08
N GLU A 154 -3.18 -17.77 -17.26
CA GLU A 154 -1.79 -17.51 -17.67
C GLU A 154 -1.47 -16.01 -17.78
N PHE A 155 -2.49 -15.15 -17.88
CA PHE A 155 -2.34 -13.70 -17.93
C PHE A 155 -2.28 -13.04 -16.55
N GLY A 156 -2.24 -13.81 -15.45
CA GLY A 156 -1.93 -13.31 -14.11
C GLY A 156 -2.70 -12.04 -13.70
N PRO A 157 -2.03 -10.90 -13.45
CA PRO A 157 -2.72 -9.66 -13.05
C PRO A 157 -3.77 -9.17 -14.05
N LEU A 158 -3.55 -9.40 -15.36
CA LEU A 158 -4.44 -8.97 -16.42
C LEU A 158 -5.74 -9.78 -16.43
N GLU A 159 -5.70 -11.08 -16.09
CA GLU A 159 -6.88 -11.94 -15.96
C GLU A 159 -7.90 -11.35 -14.98
N ILE A 160 -7.43 -10.89 -13.82
CA ILE A 160 -8.27 -10.35 -12.76
C ILE A 160 -9.01 -9.10 -13.25
N GLU A 161 -8.31 -8.20 -13.94
CA GLU A 161 -8.92 -6.99 -14.49
C GLU A 161 -9.89 -7.31 -15.64
N ILE A 162 -9.55 -8.27 -16.52
CA ILE A 162 -10.45 -8.72 -17.59
C ILE A 162 -11.74 -9.31 -17.01
N LYS A 163 -11.64 -10.19 -16.01
CA LYS A 163 -12.82 -10.79 -15.35
C LYS A 163 -13.68 -9.73 -14.67
N ARG A 164 -13.05 -8.73 -14.02
CA ARG A 164 -13.75 -7.59 -13.41
C ARG A 164 -14.51 -6.79 -14.47
N VAL A 165 -13.88 -6.49 -15.60
CA VAL A 165 -14.48 -5.74 -16.73
C VAL A 165 -15.64 -6.52 -17.35
N ALA A 166 -15.44 -7.82 -17.62
CA ALA A 166 -16.48 -8.69 -18.16
C ALA A 166 -17.69 -8.77 -17.22
N THR A 167 -17.46 -8.82 -15.90
CA THR A 167 -18.54 -8.83 -14.90
C THR A 167 -19.29 -7.50 -14.84
N ARG A 168 -18.57 -6.36 -14.89
CA ARG A 168 -19.20 -5.03 -14.90
C ARG A 168 -19.99 -4.74 -16.17
N SER A 169 -19.49 -5.23 -17.31
CA SER A 169 -20.15 -5.12 -18.62
C SER A 169 -21.49 -5.88 -18.66
N LEU A 170 -21.65 -6.93 -17.84
CA LEU A 170 -22.90 -7.69 -17.74
C LEU A 170 -23.91 -7.07 -16.75
N SER A 171 -23.43 -6.21 -15.84
CA SER A 171 -24.21 -5.67 -14.72
C SER A 171 -24.83 -4.32 -15.05
N THR A 172 -23.99 -3.31 -15.36
CA THR A 172 -24.40 -1.90 -15.22
C THR A 172 -23.82 -0.97 -16.27
N ASP A 173 -22.72 -1.33 -16.93
CA ASP A 173 -22.04 -0.47 -17.90
C ASP A 173 -22.00 -1.09 -19.30
N SER A 174 -21.98 -0.25 -20.34
CA SER A 174 -21.64 -0.70 -21.69
C SER A 174 -20.24 -1.32 -21.70
N PHE A 175 -20.00 -2.31 -22.57
CA PHE A 175 -18.69 -2.95 -22.70
C PHE A 175 -17.55 -1.93 -22.87
N THR A 176 -17.79 -0.89 -23.66
CA THR A 176 -16.86 0.24 -23.85
C THR A 176 -16.62 1.02 -22.55
N GLY A 177 -17.67 1.30 -21.77
CA GLY A 177 -17.55 1.96 -20.47
C GLY A 177 -16.75 1.11 -19.47
N ALA A 178 -16.96 -0.21 -19.48
CA ALA A 178 -16.23 -1.12 -18.63
C ALA A 178 -14.74 -1.26 -19.05
N LEU A 179 -14.44 -1.24 -20.35
CA LEU A 179 -13.06 -1.24 -20.87
C LEU A 179 -12.25 -0.03 -20.37
N LYS A 180 -12.89 1.13 -20.21
CA LYS A 180 -12.25 2.34 -19.66
C LYS A 180 -11.72 2.16 -18.24
N LEU A 181 -12.23 1.17 -17.50
CA LEU A 181 -11.72 0.84 -16.16
C LEU A 181 -10.30 0.24 -16.20
N ILE A 182 -9.94 -0.44 -17.29
CA ILE A 182 -8.61 -1.04 -17.46
C ILE A 182 -7.54 0.05 -17.45
N GLU A 183 -7.78 1.15 -18.18
CA GLU A 183 -6.92 2.35 -18.25
C GLU A 183 -6.63 2.93 -16.85
N THR A 184 -7.59 2.87 -15.94
CA THR A 184 -7.41 3.37 -14.56
C THR A 184 -6.74 2.38 -13.61
N SER A 185 -6.52 1.14 -14.04
CA SER A 185 -6.01 0.03 -13.21
C SER A 185 -4.65 -0.54 -13.67
N ILE A 186 -4.27 -0.21 -14.90
CA ILE A 186 -2.99 -0.55 -15.53
C ILE A 186 -2.41 0.77 -16.04
N ASP A 187 -1.21 1.13 -15.57
CA ASP A 187 -0.56 2.37 -15.96
C ASP A 187 0.17 2.13 -17.29
N SER A 188 -0.45 2.61 -18.37
CA SER A 188 0.12 2.60 -19.72
C SER A 188 1.02 3.83 -19.87
N ARG A 189 2.33 3.61 -19.87
CA ARG A 189 3.31 4.64 -20.23
C ARG A 189 3.19 5.05 -21.69
#